data_AF-A0A6A3BP94-F1
#
_entry.id   AF-A0A6A3BP94-F1
#
_cell.length_a   1.000
_cell.length_b   1.000
_cell.length_c   1.000
_cell.angle_alpha   90.00
_cell.angle_beta   90.00
_cell.angle_gamma   90.00
#
_symmetry.space_group_name_H-M   'P 1'
#
loop_
_entity.id
_entity.type
_entity.pdbx_description
1 polymer ?
#
loop_
_entity_poly.entity_id
_entity_poly.type
_entity_poly.pdbx_seq_one_letter_code
_entity_poly.pdbx_strand_id
1 'polypeptide(L)'
;MFLSDMAGRTPLYKKAFVYFSSPISRELVAHIKRDSTVLPRIGALSEMNLEYFAIDSQGFTTDNDKALEDLFGDEENTRKADACLNVMATRIGTEFPFVRYRAAKSLDPMTMTTVRDLIPTKLAAGIWNYLVKCKSIANFPQQETCELLVLDRSIDQIAPVIHEWTYDAMCHDLLNMEGNKYVHEVPSKTGVPPEKKEVLLEEHDPIWLELRHAHIADACDRLHDKMTNFVSKNKAAQIQHGSRFV
;
A
#
# COMPACT_ATOMS: atom_id res chain seq x y z
N MET A 1 -15.50 -19.40 -5.67
CA MET A 1 -16.44 -18.32 -5.39
C MET A 1 -17.10 -17.81 -6.68
N PHE A 2 -16.40 -17.15 -7.62
CA PHE A 2 -17.06 -16.66 -8.85
C PHE A 2 -17.89 -17.71 -9.63
N LEU A 3 -17.27 -18.84 -9.99
CA LEU A 3 -17.97 -19.90 -10.74
C LEU A 3 -19.11 -20.52 -9.92
N SER A 4 -18.94 -20.69 -8.60
CA SER A 4 -19.99 -21.24 -7.74
C SER A 4 -21.20 -20.31 -7.65
N ASP A 5 -20.99 -19.00 -7.64
CA ASP A 5 -22.07 -18.02 -7.46
C ASP A 5 -22.86 -17.81 -8.77
N MET A 6 -22.21 -18.05 -9.90
CA MET A 6 -22.76 -17.79 -11.23
C MET A 6 -23.18 -19.05 -11.98
N ALA A 7 -22.82 -20.25 -11.53
CA ALA A 7 -23.18 -21.50 -12.20
C ALA A 7 -24.60 -21.97 -11.88
N GLY A 8 -25.10 -22.93 -12.67
CA GLY A 8 -26.33 -23.66 -12.37
C GLY A 8 -27.63 -22.89 -12.66
N ARG A 9 -28.76 -23.47 -12.22
CA ARG A 9 -30.11 -22.99 -12.56
C ARG A 9 -30.54 -21.75 -11.78
N THR A 10 -30.01 -21.57 -10.58
CA THR A 10 -30.34 -20.49 -9.66
C THR A 10 -29.06 -19.73 -9.28
N PRO A 11 -28.50 -18.90 -10.18
CA PRO A 11 -27.34 -18.08 -9.84
C PRO A 11 -27.70 -17.06 -8.77
N LEU A 12 -26.69 -16.61 -8.02
CA LEU A 12 -26.83 -15.52 -7.07
C LEU A 12 -27.11 -14.19 -7.77
N TYR A 13 -26.57 -13.99 -8.98
CA TYR A 13 -26.73 -12.78 -9.77
C TYR A 13 -27.16 -13.04 -11.20
N LYS A 14 -27.88 -12.09 -11.79
CA LYS A 14 -28.33 -12.15 -13.19
C LYS A 14 -27.19 -12.02 -14.20
N LYS A 15 -26.22 -11.14 -13.92
CA LYS A 15 -25.01 -10.89 -14.71
C LYS A 15 -23.82 -10.64 -13.81
N ALA A 16 -22.62 -10.93 -14.31
CA ALA A 16 -21.36 -10.62 -13.65
C ALA A 16 -20.48 -9.72 -14.52
N PHE A 17 -19.91 -8.68 -13.91
CA PHE A 17 -18.88 -7.83 -14.50
C PHE A 17 -17.61 -8.10 -13.71
N VAL A 18 -16.67 -8.83 -14.32
CA VAL A 18 -15.50 -9.36 -13.64
C VAL A 18 -14.29 -8.52 -14.05
N TYR A 19 -13.68 -7.88 -13.07
CA TYR A 19 -12.49 -7.07 -13.22
C TYR A 19 -11.39 -7.68 -12.36
N PHE A 20 -10.37 -8.25 -12.98
CA PHE A 20 -9.23 -8.82 -12.26
C PHE A 20 -8.26 -7.73 -11.86
N SER A 21 -7.76 -7.80 -10.63
CA SER A 21 -6.74 -6.90 -10.11
C SER A 21 -5.39 -7.09 -10.81
N SER A 22 -5.09 -8.31 -11.27
CA SER A 22 -3.86 -8.68 -12.00
C SER A 22 -4.16 -9.53 -13.23
N PRO A 23 -3.15 -9.75 -14.11
CA PRO A 23 -3.31 -10.63 -15.27
C PRO A 23 -3.73 -12.05 -14.87
N ILE A 24 -4.73 -12.59 -15.57
CA ILE A 24 -5.24 -13.94 -15.30
C ILE A 24 -4.59 -14.98 -16.22
N SER A 25 -4.30 -16.16 -15.68
CA SER A 25 -3.70 -17.24 -16.48
C SER A 25 -4.64 -17.74 -17.57
N ARG A 26 -4.07 -18.18 -18.70
CA ARG A 26 -4.85 -18.70 -19.84
C ARG A 26 -5.66 -19.92 -19.46
N GLU A 27 -5.16 -20.73 -18.52
CA GLU A 27 -5.83 -21.92 -17.99
C GLU A 27 -7.11 -21.54 -17.24
N LEU A 28 -7.07 -20.50 -16.40
CA LEU A 28 -8.24 -20.02 -15.67
C LEU A 28 -9.25 -19.37 -16.61
N VAL A 29 -8.80 -18.60 -17.60
CA VAL A 29 -9.68 -18.07 -18.66
C VAL A 29 -10.34 -19.21 -19.43
N ALA A 30 -9.59 -20.25 -19.78
CA ALA A 30 -10.14 -21.43 -20.45
C ALA A 30 -11.14 -22.17 -19.55
N HIS A 31 -10.89 -22.24 -18.25
CA HIS A 31 -11.80 -22.84 -17.28
C HIS A 31 -13.13 -22.08 -17.22
N ILE A 32 -13.10 -20.74 -17.14
CA ILE A 32 -14.30 -19.90 -17.18
C ILE A 32 -15.05 -20.11 -18.50
N LYS A 33 -14.35 -20.15 -19.63
CA LYS A 33 -14.94 -20.35 -20.96
C LYS A 33 -15.62 -21.71 -21.14
N ARG A 34 -15.17 -22.75 -20.42
CA ARG A 34 -15.75 -24.10 -20.49
C ARG A 34 -17.09 -24.19 -19.77
N ASP A 35 -17.40 -23.29 -18.83
CA ASP A 35 -18.67 -23.29 -18.13
C ASP A 35 -19.75 -22.59 -18.98
N SER A 36 -20.56 -23.41 -19.66
CA SER A 36 -21.65 -22.94 -20.53
C SER A 36 -22.80 -22.27 -19.77
N THR A 37 -22.87 -22.43 -18.44
CA THR A 37 -23.90 -21.79 -17.60
C THR A 37 -23.47 -20.41 -17.14
N VAL A 38 -22.16 -20.22 -16.90
CA VAL A 38 -21.57 -18.95 -16.47
C VAL A 38 -21.31 -18.02 -17.66
N LEU A 39 -20.79 -18.56 -18.78
CA LEU A 39 -20.35 -17.75 -19.92
C LEU A 39 -21.42 -16.76 -20.43
N PRO A 40 -22.70 -17.14 -20.61
CA PRO A 40 -23.75 -16.20 -21.06
C PRO A 40 -24.07 -15.09 -20.07
N ARG A 41 -23.65 -15.24 -18.80
CA ARG A 41 -23.93 -14.30 -17.70
C ARG A 41 -22.81 -13.28 -17.52
N ILE A 42 -21.67 -13.44 -18.18
CA ILE A 42 -20.56 -12.48 -18.14
C ILE A 42 -20.90 -11.26 -19.00
N GLY A 43 -21.01 -10.10 -18.36
CA GLY A 43 -21.23 -8.81 -19.01
C GLY A 43 -19.92 -8.09 -19.38
N ALA A 44 -18.89 -8.25 -18.57
CA ALA A 44 -17.53 -7.79 -18.85
C ALA A 44 -16.53 -8.74 -18.19
N LEU A 45 -15.37 -8.90 -18.82
CA LEU A 45 -14.22 -9.63 -18.31
C LEU A 45 -12.98 -8.85 -18.71
N SER A 46 -12.38 -8.14 -17.75
CA SER A 46 -11.22 -7.26 -18.00
C SER A 46 -10.20 -7.40 -16.89
N GLU A 47 -8.96 -7.08 -17.21
CA GLU A 47 -7.87 -6.89 -16.24
C GLU A 47 -7.73 -5.37 -15.99
N MET A 48 -7.56 -4.97 -14.73
CA MET A 48 -7.33 -3.57 -14.35
C MET A 48 -5.87 -3.28 -14.03
N ASN A 49 -5.10 -4.30 -13.64
CA ASN A 49 -3.68 -4.17 -13.22
C ASN A 49 -3.50 -3.17 -12.06
N LEU A 50 -4.39 -3.25 -11.06
CA LEU A 50 -4.39 -2.44 -9.85
C LEU A 50 -4.20 -3.34 -8.62
N GLU A 51 -3.01 -3.94 -8.50
CA GLU A 51 -2.61 -4.73 -7.32
C GLU A 51 -1.64 -3.96 -6.43
N TYR A 52 -2.12 -2.82 -5.93
CA TYR A 52 -1.44 -2.05 -4.90
C TYR A 52 -2.48 -1.37 -4.01
N PHE A 53 -2.07 -1.03 -2.80
CA PHE A 53 -2.83 -0.24 -1.86
C PHE A 53 -2.17 1.12 -1.74
N ALA A 54 -2.92 2.18 -2.05
CA ALA A 54 -2.47 3.54 -1.78
C ALA A 54 -2.39 3.74 -0.26
N ILE A 55 -1.25 4.22 0.22
CA ILE A 55 -1.06 4.61 1.62
C ILE A 55 -1.50 6.08 1.76
N ASP A 56 -1.05 6.90 0.82
CA ASP A 56 -1.46 8.29 0.66
C ASP A 56 -1.30 8.70 -0.83
N SER A 57 -1.42 9.99 -1.11
CA SER A 57 -1.29 10.59 -2.44
C SER A 57 0.09 10.42 -3.10
N GLN A 58 1.12 9.99 -2.36
CA GLN A 58 2.49 9.83 -2.86
C GLN A 58 3.10 8.44 -2.58
N GLY A 59 2.43 7.60 -1.80
CA GLY A 59 2.91 6.30 -1.36
C GLY A 59 1.93 5.17 -1.63
N PHE A 60 2.47 3.99 -1.93
CA PHE A 60 1.69 2.76 -2.06
C PHE A 60 2.48 1.56 -1.54
N THR A 61 1.77 0.49 -1.21
CA THR A 61 2.35 -0.83 -0.94
C THR A 61 1.78 -1.86 -1.90
N THR A 62 2.56 -2.87 -2.24
CA THR A 62 2.10 -4.01 -3.04
C THR A 62 1.61 -5.16 -2.18
N ASP A 63 1.57 -5.04 -0.84
CA ASP A 63 1.09 -6.09 0.08
C ASP A 63 1.83 -7.43 -0.12
N ASN A 64 3.15 -7.34 -0.04
CA ASN A 64 4.07 -8.47 -0.14
C ASN A 64 4.78 -8.66 1.22
N ASP A 65 4.03 -8.94 2.28
CA ASP A 65 4.53 -8.98 3.67
C ASP A 65 5.72 -9.91 3.91
N LYS A 66 5.80 -10.99 3.12
CA LYS A 66 6.89 -11.96 3.21
C LYS A 66 8.10 -11.64 2.33
N ALA A 67 8.06 -10.55 1.55
CA ALA A 67 9.14 -10.24 0.60
C ALA A 67 10.50 -10.10 1.28
N LEU A 68 10.56 -9.52 2.49
CA LEU A 68 11.82 -9.40 3.21
C LEU A 68 12.39 -10.77 3.57
N GLU A 69 11.54 -11.68 4.08
CA GLU A 69 11.92 -13.05 4.42
C GLU A 69 12.28 -13.87 3.17
N ASP A 70 11.45 -13.83 2.13
CA ASP A 70 11.61 -14.61 0.91
C ASP A 70 12.84 -14.18 0.08
N LEU A 71 13.24 -12.90 0.18
CA LEU A 71 14.36 -12.34 -0.57
C LEU A 71 15.67 -12.30 0.23
N PHE A 72 15.60 -12.02 1.54
CA PHE A 72 16.77 -11.78 2.38
C PHE A 72 16.92 -12.77 3.55
N GLY A 73 15.97 -13.69 3.75
CA GLY A 73 16.03 -14.71 4.80
C GLY A 73 17.20 -15.68 4.65
N ASP A 74 17.52 -16.39 5.73
CA ASP A 74 18.69 -17.26 5.82
C ASP A 74 18.59 -18.52 4.95
N GLU A 75 17.37 -19.02 4.73
CA GLU A 75 17.12 -20.14 3.83
C GLU A 75 17.10 -19.67 2.37
N GLU A 76 18.16 -19.99 1.61
CA GLU A 76 18.21 -19.66 0.20
C GLU A 76 17.21 -20.52 -0.60
N ASN A 77 16.07 -19.92 -0.95
CA ASN A 77 15.06 -20.54 -1.81
C ASN A 77 14.85 -19.71 -3.08
N THR A 78 15.67 -19.97 -4.09
CA THR A 78 15.66 -19.23 -5.36
C THR A 78 14.28 -19.23 -6.02
N ARG A 79 13.51 -20.32 -5.90
CA ARG A 79 12.16 -20.39 -6.48
C ARG A 79 11.17 -19.44 -5.81
N LYS A 80 11.20 -19.34 -4.48
CA LYS A 80 10.38 -18.39 -3.72
C LYS A 80 10.78 -16.95 -4.04
N ALA A 81 12.09 -16.67 -4.04
CA ALA A 81 12.61 -15.35 -4.38
C ALA A 81 12.20 -14.93 -5.81
N ASP A 82 12.36 -15.81 -6.80
CA ASP A 82 11.97 -15.51 -8.19
C ASP A 82 10.44 -15.33 -8.31
N ALA A 83 9.64 -16.11 -7.59
CA ALA A 83 8.18 -15.93 -7.54
C ALA A 83 7.81 -14.56 -6.94
N CYS A 84 8.42 -14.17 -5.82
CA CYS A 84 8.23 -12.87 -5.18
C CYS A 84 8.59 -11.71 -6.13
N LEU A 85 9.76 -11.78 -6.78
CA LEU A 85 10.20 -10.77 -7.74
C LEU A 85 9.27 -10.63 -8.94
N ASN A 86 8.74 -11.75 -9.46
CA ASN A 86 7.77 -11.73 -10.55
C ASN A 86 6.44 -11.07 -10.16
N VAL A 87 5.96 -11.33 -8.93
CA VAL A 87 4.77 -10.66 -8.38
C VAL A 87 5.02 -9.16 -8.29
N MET A 88 6.12 -8.74 -7.65
CA MET A 88 6.48 -7.32 -7.52
C MET A 88 6.59 -6.63 -8.88
N ALA A 89 7.26 -7.26 -9.86
CA ALA A 89 7.43 -6.71 -11.20
C ALA A 89 6.10 -6.46 -11.92
N THR A 90 5.15 -7.39 -11.77
CA THR A 90 3.81 -7.27 -12.40
C THR A 90 2.99 -6.17 -11.73
N ARG A 91 3.07 -6.04 -10.39
CA ARG A 91 2.31 -5.05 -9.61
C ARG A 91 2.77 -3.61 -9.84
N ILE A 92 4.07 -3.41 -10.09
CA ILE A 92 4.67 -2.07 -10.32
C ILE A 92 4.47 -1.58 -11.77
N GLY A 93 4.29 -2.50 -12.73
CA GLY A 93 4.27 -2.17 -14.16
C GLY A 93 2.98 -1.54 -14.70
N THR A 94 2.46 -0.49 -14.07
CA THR A 94 1.24 0.22 -14.50
C THR A 94 1.52 1.29 -15.57
N GLU A 95 2.71 1.89 -15.56
CA GLU A 95 3.20 2.85 -16.56
C GLU A 95 4.37 2.28 -17.38
N PHE A 96 4.99 3.09 -18.26
CA PHE A 96 6.23 2.72 -18.96
C PHE A 96 7.42 3.57 -18.49
N PRO A 97 8.02 3.28 -17.31
CA PRO A 97 9.15 4.03 -16.78
C PRO A 97 10.50 3.67 -17.45
N PHE A 98 11.43 4.63 -17.40
CA PHE A 98 12.86 4.36 -17.49
C PHE A 98 13.35 3.79 -16.15
N VAL A 99 13.69 2.50 -16.14
CA VAL A 99 14.04 1.77 -14.90
C VAL A 99 15.51 1.93 -14.56
N ARG A 100 15.79 2.53 -13.41
CA ARG A 100 17.10 2.64 -12.77
C ARG A 100 17.14 1.76 -11.54
N TYR A 101 18.31 1.24 -11.19
CA TYR A 101 18.46 0.39 -10.02
C TYR A 101 19.82 0.56 -9.36
N ARG A 102 19.89 0.24 -8.07
CA ARG A 102 21.17 0.12 -7.38
C ARG A 102 21.90 -1.13 -7.87
N ALA A 103 23.01 -0.94 -8.57
CA ALA A 103 23.88 -2.04 -8.94
C ALA A 103 24.55 -2.67 -7.71
N ALA A 104 24.78 -3.99 -7.75
CA ALA A 104 25.60 -4.68 -6.76
C ALA A 104 26.99 -4.02 -6.70
N LYS A 105 27.40 -3.57 -5.52
CA LYS A 105 28.73 -2.98 -5.34
C LYS A 105 29.74 -4.11 -5.19
N SER A 106 30.66 -4.30 -6.14
CA SER A 106 31.92 -4.99 -5.85
C SER A 106 32.81 -4.00 -5.09
N LEU A 107 32.67 -3.94 -3.76
CA LEU A 107 33.52 -3.08 -2.94
C LEU A 107 35.00 -3.49 -3.01
N ASP A 108 35.27 -4.75 -3.34
CA ASP A 108 36.58 -5.37 -3.48
C ASP A 108 36.51 -6.56 -4.46
N PRO A 109 37.50 -6.78 -5.35
CA PRO A 109 37.59 -7.95 -6.23
C PRO A 109 37.52 -9.32 -5.52
N MET A 110 37.82 -9.38 -4.22
CA MET A 110 37.75 -10.60 -3.40
C MET A 110 36.35 -10.87 -2.84
N THR A 111 35.47 -9.87 -2.79
CA THR A 111 34.13 -10.01 -2.21
C THR A 111 33.16 -10.55 -3.26
N MET A 112 32.74 -11.80 -3.09
CA MET A 112 31.77 -12.44 -3.99
C MET A 112 30.42 -11.75 -3.93
N THR A 113 29.87 -11.40 -5.09
CA THR A 113 28.50 -10.90 -5.21
C THR A 113 27.52 -12.00 -4.84
N THR A 114 26.66 -11.74 -3.86
CA THR A 114 25.63 -12.69 -3.43
C THR A 114 24.36 -12.55 -4.26
N VAL A 115 23.47 -13.55 -4.19
CA VAL A 115 22.14 -13.46 -4.81
C VAL A 115 21.35 -12.26 -4.27
N ARG A 116 21.55 -11.90 -3.00
CA ARG A 116 20.88 -10.76 -2.35
C ARG A 116 21.32 -9.42 -2.95
N ASP A 117 22.60 -9.27 -3.26
CA ASP A 117 23.13 -8.06 -3.91
C ASP A 117 22.53 -7.85 -5.31
N LEU A 118 22.06 -8.92 -5.95
CA LEU A 118 21.45 -8.90 -7.28
C LEU A 118 19.95 -8.64 -7.26
N ILE A 119 19.30 -8.55 -6.10
CA ILE A 119 17.84 -8.37 -5.98
C ILE A 119 17.33 -7.14 -6.75
N PRO A 120 17.90 -5.92 -6.57
CA PRO A 120 17.47 -4.75 -7.34
C PRO A 120 17.61 -4.95 -8.86
N THR A 121 18.69 -5.62 -9.28
CA THR A 121 18.97 -5.90 -10.70
C THR A 121 17.96 -6.88 -11.27
N LYS A 122 17.66 -7.97 -10.54
CA LYS A 122 16.67 -8.97 -10.94
C LYS A 122 15.26 -8.37 -11.00
N LEU A 123 14.88 -7.55 -10.01
CA LEU A 123 13.59 -6.87 -10.01
C LEU A 123 13.47 -5.90 -11.20
N ALA A 124 14.50 -5.08 -11.45
CA ALA A 124 14.52 -4.17 -12.60
C ALA A 124 14.39 -4.92 -13.94
N ALA A 125 15.10 -6.04 -14.10
CA ALA A 125 14.98 -6.89 -15.27
C ALA A 125 13.57 -7.51 -15.39
N GLY A 126 12.99 -7.95 -14.28
CA GLY A 126 11.61 -8.46 -14.21
C GLY A 126 10.58 -7.41 -14.65
N ILE A 127 10.69 -6.19 -14.14
CA ILE A 127 9.85 -5.05 -14.51
C ILE A 127 9.98 -4.79 -16.01
N TRP A 128 11.21 -4.65 -16.53
CA TRP A 128 11.43 -4.42 -17.96
C TRP A 128 10.81 -5.52 -18.84
N ASN A 129 11.03 -6.79 -18.48
CA ASN A 129 10.48 -7.93 -19.21
C ASN A 129 8.94 -7.97 -19.20
N TYR A 130 8.32 -7.49 -18.12
CA TYR A 130 6.86 -7.33 -18.04
C TYR A 130 6.39 -6.18 -18.94
N LEU A 131 6.98 -4.99 -18.80
CA LEU A 131 6.64 -3.78 -19.55
C LEU A 131 6.77 -3.94 -21.06
N VAL A 132 7.80 -4.65 -21.54
CA VAL A 132 7.97 -4.95 -22.97
C VAL A 132 6.78 -5.75 -23.53
N LYS A 133 6.15 -6.62 -22.73
CA LYS A 133 4.93 -7.34 -23.13
C LYS A 133 3.74 -6.39 -23.20
N CYS A 134 3.66 -5.43 -22.26
CA CYS A 134 2.62 -4.42 -22.22
C CYS A 134 2.63 -3.46 -23.42
N LYS A 135 3.76 -3.29 -24.13
CA LYS A 135 3.81 -2.50 -25.37
C LYS A 135 2.83 -2.95 -26.47
N SER A 136 2.37 -4.21 -26.41
CA SER A 136 1.36 -4.74 -27.32
C SER A 136 -0.09 -4.36 -26.96
N ILE A 137 -0.30 -3.79 -25.76
CA ILE A 137 -1.62 -3.38 -25.26
C ILE A 137 -2.02 -2.05 -25.91
N ALA A 138 -3.28 -1.94 -26.32
CA ALA A 138 -3.81 -0.72 -26.90
C ALA A 138 -3.68 0.47 -25.91
N ASN A 139 -3.26 1.63 -26.42
CA ASN A 139 -2.99 2.85 -25.64
C ASN A 139 -1.87 2.75 -24.60
N PHE A 140 -1.06 1.69 -24.60
CA PHE A 140 0.12 1.63 -23.74
C PHE A 140 1.23 2.57 -24.29
N PRO A 141 1.93 3.35 -23.43
CA PRO A 141 2.98 4.25 -23.88
C PRO A 141 4.11 3.53 -24.64
N GLN A 142 4.55 4.12 -25.74
CA GLN A 142 5.62 3.55 -26.58
C GLN A 142 7.01 4.08 -26.23
N GLN A 143 7.06 5.21 -25.52
CA GLN A 143 8.25 5.89 -25.01
C GLN A 143 8.12 6.08 -23.51
N GLU A 144 9.25 6.16 -22.82
CA GLU A 144 9.31 6.25 -21.38
C GLU A 144 8.57 7.50 -20.86
N THR A 145 7.71 7.32 -19.85
CA THR A 145 6.84 8.40 -19.31
C THR A 145 7.33 8.98 -18.00
N CYS A 146 8.17 8.24 -17.27
CA CYS A 146 8.66 8.60 -15.94
C CYS A 146 9.98 7.87 -15.64
N GLU A 147 10.62 8.18 -14.52
CA GLU A 147 11.75 7.39 -13.99
C GLU A 147 11.27 6.51 -12.83
N LEU A 148 11.76 5.27 -12.80
CA LEU A 148 11.54 4.36 -11.67
C LEU A 148 12.89 3.95 -11.09
N LEU A 149 13.13 4.24 -9.81
CA LEU A 149 14.34 3.84 -9.10
C LEU A 149 14.07 2.63 -8.20
N VAL A 150 14.74 1.52 -8.48
CA VAL A 150 14.68 0.29 -7.69
C VAL A 150 15.85 0.22 -6.70
N LEU A 151 15.51 0.17 -5.42
CA LEU A 151 16.45 0.08 -4.30
C LEU A 151 16.13 -1.15 -3.44
N ASP A 152 17.11 -1.57 -2.64
CA ASP A 152 16.92 -2.51 -1.53
C ASP A 152 17.19 -1.82 -0.19
N ARG A 153 16.71 -2.41 0.91
CA ARG A 153 16.78 -1.81 2.25
C ARG A 153 18.21 -1.58 2.75
N SER A 154 19.21 -2.31 2.23
CA SER A 154 20.60 -2.15 2.68
C SER A 154 21.23 -0.81 2.29
N ILE A 155 20.54 0.03 1.49
CA ILE A 155 21.04 1.38 1.18
C ILE A 155 21.06 2.27 2.42
N ASP A 156 20.15 2.01 3.36
CA ASP A 156 20.04 2.71 4.62
C ASP A 156 19.38 1.77 5.65
N GLN A 157 20.19 1.23 6.56
CA GLN A 157 19.71 0.33 7.61
C GLN A 157 19.27 1.09 8.88
N ILE A 158 19.50 2.40 8.92
CA ILE A 158 19.26 3.24 10.10
C ILE A 158 17.83 3.77 10.09
N ALA A 159 17.35 4.30 8.96
CA ALA A 159 16.03 4.91 8.86
C ALA A 159 14.86 4.04 9.39
N PRO A 160 14.81 2.71 9.21
CA PRO A 160 13.70 1.90 9.72
C PRO A 160 13.71 1.64 11.24
N VAL A 161 14.81 1.93 11.94
CA VAL A 161 14.99 1.57 13.36
C VAL A 161 15.16 2.77 14.29
N ILE A 162 15.36 3.96 13.74
CA ILE A 162 15.45 5.18 14.53
C ILE A 162 14.06 5.65 14.94
N HIS A 163 13.95 6.18 16.16
CA HIS A 163 12.77 6.95 16.56
C HIS A 163 12.69 8.23 15.74
N GLU A 164 11.56 8.44 15.08
CA GLU A 164 11.31 9.58 14.22
C GLU A 164 10.37 10.58 14.90
N TRP A 165 10.58 11.88 14.65
CA TRP A 165 9.92 12.96 15.39
C TRP A 165 8.88 13.72 14.56
N THR A 166 8.66 13.31 13.32
CA THR A 166 7.49 13.77 12.55
C THR A 166 6.22 13.13 13.10
N TYR A 167 5.11 13.89 13.12
CA TYR A 167 3.90 13.50 13.84
C TYR A 167 3.37 12.11 13.43
N ASP A 168 3.30 11.84 12.13
CA ASP A 168 2.86 10.56 11.56
C ASP A 168 3.75 9.39 11.99
N ALA A 169 5.04 9.50 11.70
CA ALA A 169 6.00 8.44 12.01
C ALA A 169 6.06 8.15 13.52
N MET A 170 6.01 9.19 14.35
CA MET A 170 5.99 9.06 15.81
C MET A 170 4.72 8.36 16.31
N CYS A 171 3.56 8.60 15.68
CA CYS A 171 2.32 7.89 15.99
C CYS A 171 2.44 6.40 15.69
N HIS A 172 2.92 6.04 14.50
CA HIS A 172 3.09 4.63 14.09
C HIS A 172 4.17 3.88 14.88
N ASP A 173 5.16 4.59 15.41
CA ASP A 173 6.24 4.04 16.24
C ASP A 173 5.80 3.82 17.70
N LEU A 174 5.16 4.84 18.32
CA LEU A 174 4.92 4.85 19.77
C LEU A 174 3.50 4.43 20.19
N LEU A 175 2.52 4.43 19.26
CA LEU A 175 1.13 4.10 19.57
C LEU A 175 0.75 2.73 19.02
N ASN A 176 -0.18 2.05 19.71
CA ASN A 176 -0.78 0.83 19.22
C ASN A 176 -1.81 1.15 18.14
N MET A 177 -1.34 1.25 16.89
CA MET A 177 -2.17 1.49 15.72
C MET A 177 -2.42 0.19 14.95
N GLU A 178 -3.61 0.07 14.34
CA GLU A 178 -3.93 -0.99 13.38
C GLU A 178 -4.12 -0.33 12.01
N GLY A 179 -3.08 -0.36 11.17
CA GLY A 179 -3.01 0.52 10.01
C GLY A 179 -3.11 1.98 10.45
N ASN A 180 -4.07 2.74 9.91
CA ASN A 180 -4.30 4.14 10.25
C ASN A 180 -5.34 4.32 11.38
N LYS A 181 -5.77 3.23 12.02
CA LYS A 181 -6.77 3.26 13.10
C LYS A 181 -6.09 3.41 14.44
N TYR A 182 -6.48 4.44 15.17
CA TYR A 182 -6.09 4.67 16.56
C TYR A 182 -7.33 4.58 17.48
N VAL A 183 -7.19 3.86 18.60
CA VAL A 183 -8.26 3.72 19.60
C VAL A 183 -7.80 4.38 20.90
N HIS A 184 -8.52 5.41 21.34
CA HIS A 184 -8.26 6.07 22.62
C HIS A 184 -9.44 5.92 23.58
N GLU A 185 -9.12 5.86 24.87
CA GLU A 185 -10.12 5.80 25.93
C GLU A 185 -10.43 7.22 26.43
N VAL A 186 -11.71 7.58 26.39
CA VAL A 186 -12.22 8.84 26.92
C VAL A 186 -12.82 8.58 28.30
N PRO A 187 -12.39 9.32 29.34
CA PRO A 187 -13.00 9.23 30.65
C PRO A 187 -14.51 9.53 30.58
N SER A 188 -15.32 8.60 31.08
CA SER A 188 -16.76 8.78 31.19
C SER A 188 -17.15 9.40 32.54
N LYS A 189 -18.42 9.73 32.71
CA LYS A 189 -18.96 10.19 34.01
C LYS A 189 -18.76 9.11 35.08
N THR A 190 -18.62 9.53 36.33
CA THR A 190 -18.36 8.66 37.49
C THR A 190 -19.32 7.46 37.53
N GLY A 191 -18.76 6.25 37.57
CA GLY A 191 -19.49 4.99 37.64
C GLY A 191 -19.73 4.29 36.29
N VAL A 192 -19.34 4.91 35.17
CA VAL A 192 -19.40 4.29 33.84
C VAL A 192 -17.99 3.95 33.35
N PRO A 193 -17.76 2.78 32.73
CA PRO A 193 -16.46 2.46 32.12
C PRO A 193 -16.03 3.52 31.10
N PRO A 194 -14.72 3.71 30.88
CA PRO A 194 -14.20 4.59 29.84
C PRO A 194 -14.80 4.24 28.47
N GLU A 195 -15.13 5.26 27.70
CA GLU A 195 -15.62 5.09 26.33
C GLU A 195 -14.43 4.90 25.40
N LYS A 196 -14.43 3.83 24.58
CA LYS A 196 -13.44 3.65 23.53
C LYS A 196 -13.88 4.40 22.28
N LYS A 197 -13.03 5.29 21.79
CA LYS A 197 -13.24 6.03 20.54
C LYS A 197 -12.20 5.64 19.51
N GLU A 198 -12.71 5.18 18.37
CA GLU A 198 -11.91 4.85 17.20
C GLU A 198 -11.80 6.09 16.32
N VAL A 199 -10.59 6.36 15.84
CA VAL A 199 -10.26 7.48 14.95
C VAL A 199 -9.45 6.92 13.79
N LEU A 200 -9.77 7.37 12.57
CA LEU A 200 -9.01 7.06 11.37
C LEU A 200 -8.17 8.28 10.97
N LEU A 201 -6.86 8.09 10.85
CA LEU A 201 -5.92 9.13 10.45
C LEU A 201 -5.67 9.04 8.94
N GLU A 202 -6.46 9.76 8.15
CA GLU A 202 -6.51 9.61 6.69
C GLU A 202 -6.51 10.98 5.98
N GLU A 203 -6.36 10.96 4.65
CA GLU A 203 -6.28 12.17 3.82
C GLU A 203 -7.53 13.06 3.85
N HIS A 204 -8.66 12.53 4.30
CA HIS A 204 -9.90 13.30 4.43
C HIS A 204 -9.93 14.20 5.68
N ASP A 205 -9.02 14.00 6.64
CA ASP A 205 -8.82 14.89 7.77
C ASP A 205 -7.84 16.03 7.39
N PRO A 206 -8.32 17.27 7.23
CA PRO A 206 -7.46 18.38 6.82
C PRO A 206 -6.44 18.79 7.89
N ILE A 207 -6.71 18.54 9.18
CA ILE A 207 -5.76 18.82 10.26
C ILE A 207 -4.64 17.78 10.20
N TRP A 208 -4.99 16.50 10.01
CA TRP A 208 -4.01 15.44 9.82
C TRP A 208 -3.11 15.71 8.62
N LEU A 209 -3.69 15.96 7.44
CA LEU A 209 -2.93 16.21 6.21
C LEU A 209 -1.96 17.40 6.36
N GLU A 210 -2.36 18.43 7.09
CA GLU A 210 -1.54 19.61 7.34
C GLU A 210 -0.39 19.37 8.33
N LEU A 211 -0.60 18.53 9.34
CA LEU A 211 0.32 18.37 10.48
C LEU A 211 1.16 17.08 10.45
N ARG A 212 0.75 16.05 9.71
CA ARG A 212 1.34 14.69 9.75
C ARG A 212 2.84 14.65 9.48
N HIS A 213 3.37 15.56 8.66
CA HIS A 213 4.80 15.64 8.34
C HIS A 213 5.57 16.71 9.14
N ALA A 214 4.91 17.44 10.04
CA ALA A 214 5.57 18.41 10.90
C ALA A 214 6.27 17.69 12.06
N HIS A 215 7.35 18.29 12.57
CA HIS A 215 7.97 17.86 13.83
C HIS A 215 6.94 17.97 14.96
N ILE A 216 6.89 17.00 15.88
CA ILE A 216 5.85 16.89 16.91
C ILE A 216 5.69 18.17 17.75
N ALA A 217 6.79 18.84 18.09
CA ALA A 217 6.73 20.12 18.81
C ALA A 217 5.96 21.21 18.04
N ASP A 218 6.23 21.37 16.73
CA ASP A 218 5.50 22.32 15.88
C ASP A 218 4.04 21.89 15.68
N ALA A 219 3.80 20.59 15.50
CA ALA A 219 2.44 20.05 15.39
C ALA A 219 1.59 20.35 16.63
N CYS A 220 2.16 20.18 17.84
CA CYS A 220 1.51 20.50 19.10
C CYS A 220 1.14 21.99 19.22
N ASP A 221 2.10 22.89 18.94
CA ASP A 221 1.87 24.33 19.01
C ASP A 221 0.78 24.78 18.02
N ARG A 222 0.88 24.32 16.76
CA ARG A 222 -0.11 24.64 15.72
C ARG A 222 -1.49 24.07 16.03
N LEU A 223 -1.58 22.86 16.59
CA LEU A 223 -2.84 22.27 17.00
C LEU A 223 -3.48 23.04 18.16
N HIS A 224 -2.66 23.46 19.14
CA HIS A 224 -3.11 24.29 20.25
C HIS A 224 -3.67 25.63 19.75
N ASP A 225 -2.97 26.32 18.86
CA ASP A 225 -3.42 27.57 18.26
C ASP A 225 -4.72 27.41 17.47
N LYS A 226 -4.84 26.33 16.68
CA LYS A 226 -6.08 26.01 15.94
C LYS A 226 -7.24 25.77 16.89
N MET A 227 -7.04 25.02 17.98
CA MET A 227 -8.09 24.75 18.96
C MET A 227 -8.53 26.02 19.69
N THR A 228 -7.57 26.85 20.12
CA THR A 228 -7.85 28.14 20.76
C THR A 228 -8.63 29.07 19.83
N ASN A 229 -8.25 29.14 18.56
CA ASN A 229 -8.95 29.92 17.53
C ASN A 229 -10.35 29.36 17.21
N PHE A 230 -10.53 28.04 17.22
CA PHE A 230 -11.82 27.41 17.02
C PHE A 230 -12.77 27.76 18.18
N VAL A 231 -12.31 27.62 19.43
CA VAL A 231 -13.09 27.97 20.62
C VAL A 231 -13.42 29.46 20.63
N SER A 232 -12.48 30.35 20.30
CA SER A 232 -12.76 31.80 20.31
C SER A 232 -13.81 32.23 19.27
N LYS A 233 -13.93 31.51 18.15
CA LYS A 233 -14.88 31.84 17.06
C LYS A 233 -16.20 31.06 17.13
N ASN A 234 -16.27 29.95 17.87
CA ASN A 234 -17.44 29.08 17.92
C ASN A 234 -18.18 29.19 19.26
N LYS A 235 -19.34 29.86 19.27
CA LYS A 235 -20.17 30.07 20.46
C LYS A 235 -20.64 28.76 21.12
N ALA A 236 -20.93 27.72 20.35
CA ALA A 236 -21.36 26.42 20.90
C ALA A 236 -20.20 25.72 21.62
N ALA A 237 -18.99 25.80 21.06
CA ALA A 237 -17.78 25.28 21.70
C ALA A 237 -17.45 26.03 23.00
N GLN A 238 -17.62 27.36 23.05
CA GLN A 238 -17.42 28.16 24.28
C GLN A 238 -18.33 27.70 25.42
N ILE A 239 -19.60 27.43 25.12
CA ILE A 239 -20.60 26.98 26.11
C ILE A 239 -20.21 25.60 26.68
N GLN A 240 -19.83 24.65 25.82
CA GLN A 240 -19.42 23.31 26.27
C GLN A 240 -18.09 23.33 27.04
N HIS A 241 -17.14 24.17 26.64
CA HIS A 241 -15.84 24.27 27.31
C HIS A 241 -15.95 24.93 28.69
N GLY A 242 -16.84 25.92 28.85
CA GLY A 242 -17.15 26.52 30.16
C GLY A 242 -17.91 25.59 31.11
N SER A 243 -18.72 24.66 30.57
CA SER A 243 -19.52 23.71 31.35
C SER A 243 -18.72 22.54 31.95
N ARG A 244 -17.46 22.35 31.54
CA ARG A 244 -16.56 21.30 32.08
C ARG A 244 -15.82 21.73 33.35
N PHE A 245 -15.88 23.01 33.72
CA PHE A 245 -15.22 23.60 34.89
C PHE A 245 -16.21 24.07 35.97
N VAL A 246 -17.47 23.61 35.91
CA VAL A 246 -18.50 23.84 36.95
C VAL A 246 -19.00 22.51 37.48
#